data_AF-A0A3B9G8B2-F1
#
_entry.id   AF-A0A3B9G8B2-F1
#
_cell.length_a   1.000
_cell.length_b   1.000
_cell.length_c   1.000
_cell.angle_alpha   90.00
_cell.angle_beta   90.00
_cell.angle_gamma   90.00
#
_symmetry.space_group_name_H-M   'P 1'
#
loop_
_entity.id
_entity.type
_entity.pdbx_description
1 polymer ?
#
loop_
_entity_poly.entity_id
_entity_poly.type
_entity_poly.pdbx_seq_one_letter_code
_entity_poly.pdbx_strand_id
1 'polypeptide(L)'
;MPQLDPSIVNDASSSSEVLDAFLQYLIESGIEPYDHQEEAILELYEGKNVILNTPTGSGKSLVALALHFRAICQGRRSFYTVPIKALANEK
;
A
#
# COMPACT_ATOMS: atom_id res chain seq x y z
N MET A 1 7.01 4.25 -15.46
CA MET A 1 6.14 3.50 -14.53
C MET A 1 4.87 4.30 -14.34
N PRO A 2 3.71 3.65 -14.18
CA PRO A 2 2.46 4.34 -13.89
C PRO A 2 2.60 5.18 -12.62
N GLN A 3 1.84 6.27 -12.54
CA GLN A 3 1.86 7.13 -11.37
C GLN A 3 0.68 6.73 -10.47
N LEU A 4 0.97 6.47 -9.19
CA LEU A 4 -0.07 6.25 -8.19
C LEU A 4 -0.61 7.61 -7.75
N ASP A 5 -1.67 8.06 -8.41
CA ASP A 5 -2.26 9.39 -8.25
C ASP A 5 -3.48 9.37 -7.29
N PRO A 6 -3.42 10.01 -6.12
CA PRO A 6 -4.56 10.09 -5.19
C PRO A 6 -5.76 10.88 -5.72
N SER A 7 -5.55 11.77 -6.70
CA SER A 7 -6.60 12.67 -7.19
C SER A 7 -7.68 11.96 -8.01
N ILE A 8 -7.45 10.70 -8.40
CA ILE A 8 -8.43 9.87 -9.12
C ILE A 8 -9.52 9.32 -8.19
N VAL A 9 -9.31 9.36 -6.88
CA VAL A 9 -10.26 8.89 -5.86
C VAL A 9 -11.25 10.02 -5.55
N ASN A 10 -12.53 9.81 -5.80
CA ASN A 10 -13.58 10.81 -5.56
C ASN A 10 -14.07 10.80 -4.11
N ASP A 11 -14.29 9.62 -3.53
CA ASP A 11 -14.63 9.44 -2.12
C ASP A 11 -13.47 8.77 -1.36
N ALA A 12 -12.60 9.58 -0.77
CA ALA A 12 -11.50 9.11 0.05
C ALA A 12 -11.93 8.37 1.34
N SER A 13 -13.19 8.50 1.76
CA SER A 13 -13.73 7.75 2.90
C SER A 13 -14.12 6.32 2.53
N SER A 14 -14.33 6.06 1.23
CA SER A 14 -14.62 4.75 0.67
C SER A 14 -13.36 3.91 0.56
N SER A 15 -13.18 2.94 1.47
CA SER A 15 -12.05 2.00 1.39
C SER A 15 -12.04 1.24 0.06
N SER A 16 -13.19 0.91 -0.52
CA SER A 16 -13.26 0.18 -1.79
C SER A 16 -12.76 1.03 -2.96
N GLU A 17 -13.16 2.30 -3.05
CA GLU A 17 -12.72 3.18 -4.16
C GLU A 17 -11.20 3.42 -4.11
N VAL A 18 -10.66 3.61 -2.90
CA VAL A 18 -9.21 3.74 -2.71
C VAL A 18 -8.50 2.44 -3.08
N LEU A 19 -9.07 1.28 -2.75
CA LEU A 19 -8.50 -0.02 -3.09
C LEU A 19 -8.49 -0.23 -4.60
N ASP A 20 -9.59 0.07 -5.28
CA ASP A 20 -9.73 -0.05 -6.73
C ASP A 20 -8.68 0.79 -7.47
N ALA A 21 -8.47 2.04 -7.02
CA ALA A 21 -7.40 2.91 -7.54
C ALA A 21 -6.00 2.29 -7.36
N PHE A 22 -5.73 1.67 -6.22
CA PHE A 22 -4.47 0.98 -5.97
C PHE A 22 -4.30 -0.26 -6.85
N LEU A 23 -5.35 -1.08 -7.00
CA LEU A 23 -5.35 -2.26 -7.86
C LEU A 23 -5.12 -1.90 -9.33
N GLN A 24 -5.75 -0.82 -9.81
CA GLN A 24 -5.52 -0.30 -11.16
C GLN A 24 -4.04 0.06 -11.37
N TYR A 25 -3.40 0.71 -10.40
CA TYR A 25 -1.97 0.98 -10.43
C TYR A 25 -1.12 -0.30 -10.51
N LEU A 26 -1.49 -1.38 -9.80
CA LEU A 26 -0.78 -2.67 -9.88
C LEU A 26 -0.89 -3.28 -11.27
N ILE A 27 -2.09 -3.27 -11.84
CA ILE A 27 -2.37 -3.78 -13.20
C ILE A 27 -1.53 -3.03 -14.23
N GLU A 28 -1.53 -1.69 -14.20
CA GLU A 28 -0.75 -0.86 -15.12
C GLU A 28 0.76 -1.03 -14.92
N SER A 29 1.18 -1.38 -13.70
CA SER A 29 2.58 -1.62 -13.36
C SER A 29 3.03 -3.04 -13.73
N GLY A 30 2.10 -3.92 -14.14
CA GLY A 30 2.38 -5.33 -14.39
C GLY A 30 2.79 -6.09 -13.13
N ILE A 31 2.30 -5.67 -11.96
CA ILE A 31 2.60 -6.27 -10.66
C ILE A 31 1.44 -7.16 -10.24
N GLU A 32 1.69 -8.44 -10.08
CA GLU A 32 0.76 -9.38 -9.46
C GLU A 32 1.18 -9.58 -7.99
N PRO A 33 0.33 -9.21 -7.02
CA PRO A 33 0.65 -9.40 -5.61
C PRO A 33 0.66 -10.89 -5.26
N TYR A 34 1.50 -11.28 -4.31
CA TYR A 34 1.39 -12.60 -3.68
C TYR A 34 0.14 -12.66 -2.79
N ASP A 35 -0.43 -13.86 -2.60
CA ASP A 35 -1.63 -14.08 -1.77
C ASP A 35 -1.55 -13.40 -0.40
N HIS A 36 -0.39 -13.53 0.27
CA HIS A 36 -0.18 -12.94 1.60
C HIS A 36 -0.08 -11.40 1.58
N GLN A 37 0.21 -10.80 0.43
CA GLN A 37 0.19 -9.34 0.25
C GLN A 37 -1.22 -8.87 0.01
N GLU A 38 -1.99 -9.57 -0.84
CA GLU A 38 -3.40 -9.28 -1.09
C GLU A 38 -4.20 -9.35 0.20
N GLU A 39 -4.09 -10.44 0.95
CA GLU A 39 -4.74 -10.60 2.26
C GLU A 39 -4.37 -9.45 3.21
N ALA A 40 -3.08 -9.14 3.34
CA ALA A 40 -2.63 -8.05 4.20
C ALA A 40 -3.18 -6.68 3.76
N ILE A 41 -3.28 -6.40 2.46
CA ILE A 41 -3.82 -5.15 1.93
C ILE A 41 -5.32 -5.07 2.22
N LEU A 42 -6.08 -6.13 1.97
CA LEU A 42 -7.51 -6.19 2.26
C LEU A 42 -7.79 -5.94 3.75
N GLU A 43 -7.08 -6.65 4.63
CA GLU A 43 -7.17 -6.49 6.08
C GLU A 43 -6.86 -5.05 6.54
N LEU A 44 -5.83 -4.42 5.97
CA LEU A 44 -5.53 -3.03 6.23
C LEU A 44 -6.66 -2.11 5.78
N TYR A 45 -7.24 -2.32 4.59
CA TYR A 45 -8.30 -1.48 4.03
C TYR A 45 -9.64 -1.65 4.75
N GLU A 46 -9.88 -2.78 5.40
CA GLU A 46 -10.96 -2.98 6.38
C GLU A 46 -10.72 -2.23 7.71
N GLY A 47 -9.54 -1.63 7.88
CA GLY A 47 -9.17 -0.88 9.08
C GLY A 47 -8.55 -1.72 10.19
N LYS A 48 -8.14 -2.96 9.90
CA LYS A 48 -7.46 -3.82 10.87
C LYS A 48 -5.98 -3.48 10.95
N ASN A 49 -5.34 -3.83 12.06
CA ASN A 49 -3.89 -3.76 12.23
C ASN A 49 -3.26 -5.08 11.79
N VAL A 50 -2.22 -5.03 10.96
CA VAL A 50 -1.58 -6.23 10.40
C VAL A 50 -0.14 -6.36 10.89
N ILE A 51 0.23 -7.56 11.34
CA ILE A 51 1.63 -7.96 11.53
C ILE A 51 1.97 -8.98 10.44
N LEU A 52 2.81 -8.57 9.49
CA LEU A 52 3.18 -9.40 8.36
C LEU A 52 4.54 -10.07 8.58
N ASN A 53 4.55 -11.35 8.89
CA ASN A 53 5.77 -12.14 9.01
C ASN A 53 6.12 -12.81 7.68
N THR A 54 7.01 -12.18 6.89
CA THR A 54 7.45 -12.74 5.59
C THR A 54 8.96 -12.57 5.38
N PRO A 55 9.65 -13.50 4.69
CA PRO A 55 11.10 -13.45 4.45
C PRO A 55 11.54 -12.18 3.69
N THR A 56 12.79 -11.76 3.82
CA THR A 56 13.33 -10.67 2.99
C THR A 56 13.18 -10.98 1.49
N GLY A 57 12.85 -9.98 0.68
CA GLY A 57 12.57 -10.15 -0.76
C GLY A 57 11.12 -10.49 -1.10
N SER A 58 10.26 -10.78 -0.12
CA SER A 58 8.84 -11.13 -0.31
C SER A 58 7.91 -9.96 -0.68
N GLY A 59 8.45 -8.79 -1.04
CA GLY A 59 7.64 -7.63 -1.44
C GLY A 59 6.84 -6.93 -0.33
N LYS A 60 7.25 -7.02 0.95
CA LYS A 60 6.62 -6.27 2.08
C LYS A 60 6.41 -4.77 1.80
N SER A 61 7.27 -4.16 0.99
CA SER A 61 7.14 -2.77 0.59
C SER A 61 5.86 -2.47 -0.18
N LEU A 62 5.28 -3.44 -0.89
CA LEU A 62 4.00 -3.27 -1.59
C LEU A 62 2.84 -3.05 -0.62
N VAL A 63 2.79 -3.84 0.46
CA VAL A 63 1.78 -3.71 1.51
C VAL A 63 1.92 -2.36 2.23
N ALA A 64 3.16 -1.93 2.49
CA ALA A 64 3.43 -0.60 3.05
C ALA A 64 2.99 0.53 2.09
N LEU A 65 3.26 0.40 0.80
CA LEU A 65 2.83 1.36 -0.22
C LEU A 65 1.30 1.50 -0.26
N ALA A 66 0.57 0.37 -0.22
CA ALA A 66 -0.88 0.36 -0.16
C ALA A 66 -1.43 1.11 1.07
N LEU A 67 -0.79 0.93 2.24
CA LEU A 67 -1.15 1.65 3.47
C LEU A 67 -0.90 3.15 3.36
N HIS A 68 0.26 3.54 2.81
CA HIS A 68 0.61 4.95 2.61
C HIS A 68 -0.33 5.63 1.61
N PHE A 69 -0.68 4.94 0.53
CA PHE A 69 -1.63 5.44 -0.45
C PHE A 69 -3.00 5.72 0.18
N ARG A 70 -3.52 4.77 0.97
CA ARG A 70 -4.76 4.96 1.72
C ARG A 70 -4.69 6.17 2.65
N ALA A 71 -3.59 6.32 3.39
CA ALA A 71 -3.41 7.45 4.29
C ALA A 71 -3.41 8.79 3.53
N ILE A 72 -2.72 8.87 2.40
CA ILE A 72 -2.68 10.09 1.57
C ILE A 72 -4.06 10.43 1.02
N CYS A 73 -4.80 9.45 0.48
CA CYS A 73 -6.16 9.67 -0.01
C CYS A 73 -7.06 10.25 1.10
N GLN A 74 -6.93 9.72 2.32
CA GLN A 74 -7.69 10.18 3.49
C GLN A 74 -7.19 11.50 4.10
N GLY A 75 -6.21 12.17 3.48
CA GLY A 75 -5.60 13.40 4.04
C GLY A 75 -4.88 13.16 5.37
N ARG A 76 -4.45 11.94 5.64
CA ARG A 76 -3.76 11.53 6.88
C ARG A 76 -2.26 11.49 6.67
N ARG A 77 -1.53 11.71 7.77
CA ARG A 77 -0.08 11.49 7.82
C ARG A 77 0.20 10.02 8.15
N SER A 78 1.14 9.43 7.45
CA SER A 78 1.65 8.08 7.71
C SER A 78 3.16 8.11 7.93
N PHE A 79 3.67 7.19 8.76
CA PHE A 79 5.09 7.07 9.05
C PHE A 79 5.61 5.73 8.56
N TYR A 80 6.76 5.75 7.88
CA TYR A 80 7.50 4.55 7.51
C TYR A 80 8.79 4.50 8.32
N THR A 81 8.88 3.53 9.23
CA THR A 81 10.03 3.39 10.12
C THR A 81 10.83 2.15 9.76
N VAL A 82 12.15 2.30 9.67
CA VAL A 82 13.10 1.23 9.40
C VAL A 82 14.22 1.27 10.45
N PRO A 83 14.88 0.14 10.76
CA PRO A 83 15.82 0.09 11.88
C PRO A 83 17.13 0.85 11.64
N ILE A 84 17.52 1.09 10.38
CA ILE A 84 18.75 1.82 10.02
C ILE A 84 18.54 2.77 8.85
N LYS A 85 19.34 3.84 8.81
CA LYS A 85 19.27 4.89 7.77
C LYS A 85 19.50 4.37 6.35
N ALA A 86 20.37 3.38 6.17
CA ALA A 86 20.63 2.80 4.85
C ALA A 86 19.35 2.25 4.20
N LEU A 87 18.52 1.56 4.98
CA LEU A 87 17.24 1.01 4.52
C LEU A 87 16.20 2.10 4.21
N ALA A 88 16.33 3.30 4.78
CA ALA A 88 15.43 4.40 4.49
C ALA A 88 15.72 5.03 3.13
N ASN A 89 16.98 4.99 2.67
CA ASN A 89 17.38 5.53 1.39
C ASN A 89 17.08 4.60 0.20
N GLU A 90 16.85 3.31 0.46
CA GLU A 90 16.49 2.31 -0.56
C GLU A 90 14.97 2.23 -0.84
N LYS A 91 14.19 3.07 -0.17
CA LYS A 91 12.72 3.07 -0.18
C LYS A 91 12.23 4.40 -0.71
#